data_AF-A0A958JB89-F1
#
_entry.id   AF-A0A958JB89-F1
#
_cell.length_a   1.000
_cell.length_b   1.000
_cell.length_c   1.000
_cell.angle_alpha   90.00
_cell.angle_beta   90.00
_cell.angle_gamma   90.00
#
_symmetry.space_group_name_H-M   'P 1'
#
loop_
_entity.id
_entity.type
_entity.pdbx_description
1 polymer ?
#
loop_
_entity_poly.entity_id
_entity_poly.type
_entity_poly.pdbx_seq_one_letter_code
_entity_poly.pdbx_strand_id
1 'polypeptide(L)'
;MGKTLDELNQAMFQENTSTEEMTVEKPALSAHSSNSSELPLTVEIKNEVNDGRNLHVIAEVSAKHRWTISGVAARLSGIQAGQEVVYKQEVLAKLLGVDSDTVLAPGEPVSFSLSIPSEGLSDYQVELLWGEAARTTAGADVNQAAVTSVSLKNLRVEAVPATCPRSPCGVSFEISGDVFNEGHTTVEAFVLGVGFVGREGGVDLSRRIPENEELVDVTGLQLSSGASRPIHLVIDRPVSLEEADRYRPVVRIVDVNPK
;
A
#
# COMPACT_ATOMS: atom_id res chain seq x y z
N MET A 1 21.77 -67.17 16.93
CA MET A 1 22.33 -66.41 18.07
C MET A 1 22.93 -65.14 17.51
N GLY A 2 22.12 -64.09 17.37
CA GLY A 2 22.50 -62.82 16.74
C GLY A 2 22.88 -61.79 17.80
N LYS A 3 24.04 -61.15 17.64
CA LYS A 3 24.47 -60.02 18.46
C LYS A 3 23.82 -58.73 17.95
N THR A 4 23.33 -57.95 18.89
CA THR A 4 22.56 -56.71 18.78
C THR A 4 23.39 -55.55 18.24
N LEU A 5 22.72 -54.67 17.51
CA LEU A 5 23.26 -53.59 16.68
C LEU A 5 23.19 -52.25 17.43
N ASP A 6 23.64 -52.22 18.70
CA ASP A 6 23.52 -51.06 19.61
C ASP A 6 24.86 -50.49 20.12
N GLU A 7 26.02 -50.94 19.61
CA GLU A 7 27.34 -50.57 20.15
C GLU A 7 28.27 -49.83 19.17
N LEU A 8 27.74 -49.09 18.20
CA LEU A 8 28.57 -48.32 17.25
C LEU A 8 27.92 -46.96 16.92
N ASN A 9 27.92 -46.04 17.91
CA ASN A 9 27.88 -44.58 17.67
C ASN A 9 28.15 -43.79 18.96
N GLN A 10 29.28 -44.08 19.62
CA GLN A 10 29.85 -43.24 20.67
C GLN A 10 31.30 -42.89 20.28
N ALA A 11 31.48 -41.74 19.63
CA ALA A 11 32.64 -40.86 19.77
C ALA A 11 32.60 -39.77 18.68
N MET A 12 32.94 -38.55 19.09
CA MET A 12 33.23 -37.35 18.28
C MET A 12 32.12 -36.29 18.23
N PHE A 13 31.89 -35.64 19.38
CA PHE A 13 31.70 -34.19 19.41
C PHE A 13 32.44 -33.67 20.66
N GLN A 14 33.72 -33.30 20.48
CA GLN A 14 34.45 -32.50 21.47
C GLN A 14 34.08 -31.04 21.25
N GLU A 15 33.58 -30.44 22.32
CA GLU A 15 33.25 -29.03 22.47
C GLU A 15 34.52 -28.18 22.36
N ASN A 16 34.54 -27.26 21.40
CA ASN A 16 35.48 -26.15 21.34
C ASN A 16 34.68 -24.85 21.50
N THR A 17 34.26 -24.55 22.73
CA THR A 17 33.73 -23.26 23.14
C THR A 17 34.88 -22.34 23.55
N SER A 18 35.53 -21.75 22.55
CA SER A 18 36.43 -20.61 22.74
C SER A 18 35.59 -19.34 22.81
N THR A 19 35.30 -18.89 24.03
CA THR A 19 34.70 -17.57 24.28
C THR A 19 35.82 -16.52 24.14
N GLU A 20 35.97 -15.95 22.95
CA GLU A 20 36.73 -14.72 22.77
C GLU A 20 35.88 -13.55 23.28
N GLU A 21 36.28 -12.96 24.41
CA GLU A 21 35.77 -11.67 24.87
C GLU A 21 36.28 -10.57 23.92
N MET A 22 35.49 -10.28 22.88
CA MET A 22 35.66 -9.09 22.06
C MET A 22 35.29 -7.86 22.88
N THR A 23 36.30 -7.20 23.45
CA THR A 23 36.12 -5.90 24.09
C THR A 23 35.92 -4.86 22.99
N VAL A 24 34.65 -4.56 22.69
CA VAL A 24 34.30 -3.46 21.79
C VAL A 24 34.57 -2.15 22.55
N GLU A 25 35.71 -1.52 22.29
CA GLU A 25 35.92 -0.12 22.64
C GLU A 25 34.82 0.70 21.96
N LYS A 26 33.86 1.15 22.77
CA LYS A 26 32.77 2.03 22.37
C LYS A 26 33.40 3.27 21.73
N PRO A 27 33.22 3.52 20.42
CA PRO A 27 33.73 4.74 19.82
C PRO A 27 33.15 5.92 20.58
N ALA A 28 34.02 6.80 21.05
CA ALA A 28 33.64 8.06 21.67
C ALA A 28 32.90 8.89 20.62
N LEU A 29 31.58 8.70 20.58
CA LEU A 29 30.63 9.56 19.90
C LEU A 29 30.82 10.95 20.48
N SER A 30 31.62 11.74 19.77
CA SER A 30 31.76 13.17 20.00
C SER A 30 30.38 13.77 19.81
N ALA A 31 29.70 14.00 20.93
CA ALA A 31 28.41 14.65 20.99
C ALA A 31 28.55 16.03 20.37
N HIS A 32 28.27 16.12 19.06
CA HIS A 32 27.82 17.36 18.47
C HIS A 32 26.52 17.65 19.19
N SER A 33 26.59 18.60 20.13
CA SER A 33 25.43 19.24 20.73
C SER A 33 24.67 19.91 19.59
N SER A 34 23.87 19.12 18.87
CA SER A 34 22.77 19.62 18.06
C SER A 34 21.90 20.38 19.04
N ASN A 35 22.07 21.70 19.09
CA ASN A 35 21.13 22.61 19.73
C ASN A 35 19.75 22.09 19.37
N SER A 36 19.04 21.51 20.34
CA SER A 36 17.72 20.95 20.15
C SER A 36 16.83 22.12 19.77
N SER A 37 16.73 22.36 18.46
CA SER A 37 15.96 23.44 17.88
C SER A 37 14.53 23.18 18.31
N GLU A 38 14.10 23.89 19.34
CA GLU A 38 12.76 23.76 19.87
C GLU A 38 11.77 24.03 18.74
N LEU A 39 10.92 23.04 18.45
CA LEU A 39 9.91 23.18 17.41
C LEU A 39 8.92 24.30 17.79
N PRO A 40 8.57 25.21 16.86
CA PRO A 40 7.75 26.38 17.17
C PRO A 40 6.28 26.04 17.42
N LEU A 41 5.84 24.88 16.93
CA LEU A 41 4.48 24.37 17.00
C LEU A 41 4.49 22.96 17.57
N THR A 42 3.45 22.61 18.30
CA THR A 42 3.20 21.26 18.82
C THR A 42 1.84 20.78 18.34
N VAL A 43 1.74 19.50 17.97
CA VAL A 43 0.49 18.83 17.64
C VAL A 43 0.23 17.72 18.63
N GLU A 44 -1.00 17.59 19.09
CA GLU A 44 -1.44 16.53 19.99
C GLU A 44 -2.72 15.89 19.46
N ILE A 45 -2.71 14.57 19.31
CA ILE A 45 -3.90 13.82 18.88
C ILE A 45 -4.84 13.70 20.09
N LYS A 46 -6.06 14.22 19.98
CA LYS A 46 -7.06 14.19 21.05
C LYS A 46 -8.04 13.04 20.90
N ASN A 47 -8.41 12.71 19.66
CA ASN A 47 -9.32 11.62 19.39
C ASN A 47 -9.05 11.01 18.01
N GLU A 48 -9.36 9.73 17.91
CA GLU A 48 -9.26 8.95 16.69
C GLU A 48 -10.55 8.13 16.54
N VAL A 49 -11.18 8.21 15.38
CA VAL A 49 -12.38 7.43 15.06
C VAL A 49 -12.16 6.74 13.72
N ASN A 50 -12.07 5.41 13.75
CA ASN A 50 -12.06 4.59 12.55
C ASN A 50 -13.45 3.93 12.41
N ASP A 51 -14.22 4.34 11.40
CA ASP A 51 -15.57 3.81 11.14
C ASP A 51 -15.57 2.61 10.18
N GLY A 52 -14.39 2.10 9.83
CA GLY A 52 -14.18 1.03 8.86
C GLY A 52 -14.14 1.48 7.40
N ARG A 53 -14.45 2.75 7.10
CA ARG A 53 -14.31 3.36 5.78
C ARG A 53 -13.30 4.51 5.79
N ASN A 54 -13.34 5.33 6.84
CA ASN A 54 -12.49 6.47 7.05
C ASN A 54 -11.84 6.41 8.43
N LEU A 55 -10.61 6.90 8.47
CA LEU A 55 -9.92 7.31 9.67
C LEU A 55 -10.14 8.81 9.85
N HIS A 56 -10.83 9.18 10.93
CA HIS A 56 -11.02 10.55 11.37
C HIS A 56 -10.09 10.84 12.53
N VAL A 57 -9.24 11.85 12.39
CA VAL A 57 -8.32 12.30 13.44
C VAL A 57 -8.70 13.70 13.87
N ILE A 58 -8.89 13.88 15.18
CA ILE A 58 -9.07 15.17 15.82
C ILE A 58 -7.79 15.48 16.59
N ALA A 59 -7.16 16.59 16.25
CA ALA A 59 -5.90 17.01 16.86
C ALA A 59 -5.99 18.46 17.32
N GLU A 60 -5.12 18.82 18.25
CA GLU A 60 -4.89 20.18 18.68
C GLU A 60 -3.51 20.65 18.25
N VAL A 61 -3.42 21.90 17.82
CA VAL A 61 -2.15 22.57 17.58
C VAL A 61 -2.01 23.74 18.54
N SER A 62 -0.83 23.89 19.13
CA SER A 62 -0.48 25.03 19.95
C SER A 62 0.89 25.57 19.53
N ALA A 63 1.07 26.88 19.69
CA ALA A 63 2.31 27.56 19.35
C ALA A 63 3.11 27.90 20.60
N LYS A 64 4.44 27.81 20.56
CA LYS A 64 5.30 28.28 21.66
C LYS A 64 5.41 29.80 21.70
N HIS A 65 5.29 30.43 20.55
CA HIS A 65 5.33 31.88 20.35
C HIS A 65 4.14 32.30 19.49
N ARG A 66 3.87 33.61 19.42
CA ARG A 66 2.83 34.11 18.52
C ARG A 66 3.16 33.71 17.08
N TRP A 67 2.19 33.10 16.40
CA TRP A 67 2.40 32.55 15.05
C TRP A 67 1.20 32.79 14.16
N THR A 68 1.41 33.32 12.95
CA THR A 68 0.35 33.53 11.97
C THR A 68 0.03 32.24 11.23
N ILE A 69 -1.25 31.85 11.18
CA ILE A 69 -1.65 30.54 10.65
C ILE A 69 -1.56 30.41 9.13
N SER A 70 -1.46 31.51 8.37
CA SER A 70 -1.30 31.47 6.89
C SER A 70 -0.10 30.66 6.42
N GLY A 71 0.92 30.50 7.27
CA GLY A 71 2.11 29.72 6.97
C GLY A 71 2.11 28.32 7.59
N VAL A 72 0.95 27.76 7.96
CA VAL A 72 0.84 26.45 8.62
C VAL A 72 -0.17 25.57 7.89
N ALA A 73 0.19 24.31 7.67
CA ALA A 73 -0.69 23.28 7.14
C ALA A 73 -0.62 22.03 8.03
N ALA A 74 -1.71 21.27 8.08
CA ALA A 74 -1.75 19.97 8.73
C ALA A 74 -1.85 18.88 7.67
N ARG A 75 -1.13 17.78 7.89
CA ARG A 75 -1.15 16.59 7.03
C ARG A 75 -1.51 15.36 7.86
N LEU A 76 -2.40 14.54 7.33
CA LEU A 76 -2.73 13.20 7.82
C LEU A 76 -2.38 12.19 6.75
N SER A 77 -1.43 11.30 7.05
CA SER A 77 -0.95 10.26 6.16
C SER A 77 -1.40 8.88 6.66
N GLY A 78 -1.87 8.03 5.76
CA GLY A 78 -2.18 6.64 5.99
C GLY A 78 -1.06 5.75 5.49
N ILE A 79 -0.65 4.81 6.33
CA ILE A 79 0.51 3.93 6.10
C ILE A 79 0.02 2.50 5.98
N GLN A 80 0.47 1.79 4.95
CA GLN A 80 0.25 0.37 4.77
C GLN A 80 1.59 -0.35 4.65
N ALA A 81 1.86 -1.30 5.54
CA ALA A 81 3.10 -2.07 5.57
C ALA A 81 4.38 -1.19 5.58
N GLY A 82 4.33 -0.07 6.30
CA GLY A 82 5.46 0.87 6.44
C GLY A 82 5.62 1.86 5.28
N GLN A 83 4.74 1.85 4.28
CA GLN A 83 4.73 2.82 3.18
C GLN A 83 3.52 3.74 3.28
N GLU A 84 3.72 5.04 3.03
CA GLU A 84 2.61 5.98 2.89
C GLU A 84 1.85 5.68 1.59
N VAL A 85 0.56 5.35 1.71
CA VAL A 85 -0.30 4.98 0.57
C VAL A 85 -1.39 6.01 0.28
N VAL A 86 -1.70 6.86 1.27
CA VAL A 86 -2.71 7.92 1.15
C VAL A 86 -2.35 9.07 2.07
N TYR A 87 -2.70 10.29 1.71
CA TYR A 87 -2.63 11.42 2.64
C TYR A 87 -3.67 12.48 2.32
N LYS A 88 -3.98 13.30 3.31
CA LYS A 88 -4.75 14.53 3.17
C LYS A 88 -3.98 15.67 3.83
N GLN A 89 -3.87 16.78 3.12
CA GLN A 89 -3.18 17.97 3.59
C GLN A 89 -4.05 19.20 3.40
N GLU A 90 -4.10 20.09 4.38
CA GLU A 90 -4.94 21.28 4.33
C GLU A 90 -4.30 22.43 5.10
N VAL A 91 -4.48 23.66 4.61
CA VAL A 91 -4.02 24.86 5.32
C VAL A 91 -4.81 25.01 6.62
N LEU A 92 -4.11 25.28 7.73
CA LEU A 92 -4.72 25.31 9.05
C LEU A 92 -5.85 26.36 9.16
N ALA A 93 -5.70 27.51 8.51
CA ALA A 93 -6.75 28.53 8.43
C ALA A 93 -8.08 27.99 7.90
N LYS A 94 -8.02 27.17 6.84
CA LYS A 94 -9.21 26.55 6.22
C LYS A 94 -9.80 25.48 7.13
N LEU A 95 -8.98 24.67 7.81
CA LEU A 95 -9.45 23.68 8.78
C LEU A 95 -10.17 24.32 9.98
N LEU A 96 -9.68 25.47 10.43
CA LEU A 96 -10.25 26.21 11.56
C LEU A 96 -11.44 27.10 11.16
N GLY A 97 -11.64 27.35 9.86
CA GLY A 97 -12.68 28.27 9.37
C GLY A 97 -12.43 29.72 9.79
N VAL A 98 -11.17 30.14 9.85
CA VAL A 98 -10.76 31.50 10.25
C VAL A 98 -9.91 32.16 9.17
N ASP A 99 -9.75 33.47 9.26
CA ASP A 99 -8.96 34.22 8.29
C ASP A 99 -7.47 33.87 8.38
N SER A 100 -6.79 33.93 7.22
CA SER A 100 -5.38 33.52 7.10
C SER A 100 -4.39 34.37 7.93
N ASP A 101 -4.77 35.58 8.30
CA ASP A 101 -4.01 36.49 9.15
C ASP A 101 -4.22 36.24 10.66
N THR A 102 -5.08 35.29 11.03
CA THR A 102 -5.28 34.88 12.43
C THR A 102 -3.96 34.45 13.08
N VAL A 103 -3.75 34.86 14.33
CA VAL A 103 -2.52 34.59 15.10
C VAL A 103 -2.83 33.64 16.24
N LEU A 104 -2.10 32.52 16.30
CA LEU A 104 -2.14 31.62 17.45
C LEU A 104 -1.41 32.26 18.64
N ALA A 105 -2.07 32.31 19.79
CA ALA A 105 -1.45 32.75 21.02
C ALA A 105 -0.52 31.66 21.59
N PRO A 106 0.56 32.04 22.30
CA PRO A 106 1.45 31.08 22.94
C PRO A 106 0.70 30.18 23.93
N GLY A 107 0.83 28.87 23.77
CA GLY A 107 0.26 27.85 24.66
C GLY A 107 -1.25 27.68 24.58
N GLU A 108 -1.95 28.44 23.72
CA GLU A 108 -3.40 28.29 23.51
C GLU A 108 -3.65 27.25 22.40
N PRO A 109 -4.17 26.06 22.72
CA PRO A 109 -4.44 25.05 21.73
C PRO A 109 -5.68 25.38 20.90
N VAL A 110 -5.63 25.08 19.61
CA VAL A 110 -6.78 25.12 18.70
C VAL A 110 -6.99 23.76 18.07
N SER A 111 -8.25 23.31 18.04
CA SER A 111 -8.61 21.99 17.52
C SER A 111 -8.89 22.03 16.03
N PHE A 112 -8.44 21.01 15.31
CA PHE A 112 -8.77 20.78 13.91
C PHE A 112 -9.05 19.29 13.67
N SER A 113 -9.65 18.97 12.52
CA SER A 113 -9.92 17.58 12.13
C SER A 113 -9.48 17.28 10.71
N LEU A 114 -8.98 16.07 10.50
CA LEU A 114 -8.62 15.52 9.21
C LEU A 114 -9.25 14.13 9.05
N SER A 115 -9.45 13.73 7.79
CA SER A 115 -10.04 12.44 7.47
C SER A 115 -9.39 11.88 6.21
N ILE A 116 -9.05 10.59 6.24
CA ILE A 116 -8.57 9.81 5.10
C ILE A 116 -9.32 8.47 5.02
N PRO A 117 -9.41 7.82 3.85
CA PRO A 117 -9.88 6.44 3.76
C PRO A 117 -9.04 5.51 4.62
N SER A 118 -9.67 4.57 5.35
CA SER A 118 -8.96 3.65 6.26
C SER A 118 -8.75 2.24 5.71
N GLU A 119 -9.29 1.94 4.53
CA GLU A 119 -9.20 0.59 3.94
C GLU A 119 -7.74 0.20 3.70
N GLY A 120 -7.31 -0.89 4.33
CA GLY A 120 -5.97 -1.45 4.17
C GLY A 120 -4.86 -0.74 4.95
N LEU A 121 -5.15 0.34 5.68
CA LEU A 121 -4.14 1.02 6.49
C LEU A 121 -3.71 0.16 7.69
N SER A 122 -2.40 0.10 7.93
CA SER A 122 -1.81 -0.48 9.13
C SER A 122 -1.48 0.54 10.21
N ASP A 123 -1.23 1.80 9.80
CA ASP A 123 -0.83 2.89 10.70
C ASP A 123 -1.19 4.24 10.08
N TYR A 124 -0.98 5.33 10.82
CA TYR A 124 -1.13 6.69 10.32
C TYR A 124 -0.13 7.65 10.97
N GLN A 125 0.07 8.81 10.35
CA GLN A 125 0.93 9.87 10.86
C GLN A 125 0.26 11.23 10.70
N VAL A 126 0.34 12.06 11.74
CA VAL A 126 -0.10 13.46 11.69
C VAL A 126 1.13 14.35 11.73
N GLU A 127 1.24 15.28 10.79
CA GLU A 127 2.33 16.24 10.70
C GLU A 127 1.81 17.67 10.64
N LEU A 128 2.57 18.60 11.23
CA LEU A 128 2.43 20.02 10.96
C LEU A 128 3.54 20.46 10.01
N LEU A 129 3.15 21.16 8.95
CA LEU A 129 4.06 21.79 8.01
C LEU A 129 4.02 23.29 8.24
N TRP A 130 5.17 23.96 8.14
CA TRP A 130 5.24 25.42 8.28
C TRP A 130 6.24 26.06 7.30
N GLY A 131 6.08 27.36 7.10
CA GLY A 131 6.94 28.13 6.19
C GLY A 131 6.76 27.70 4.73
N GLU A 132 7.86 27.49 4.01
CA GLU A 132 7.81 27.08 2.60
C GLU A 132 7.16 25.71 2.40
N ALA A 133 7.31 24.78 3.35
CA ALA A 133 6.65 23.46 3.30
C ALA A 133 5.12 23.57 3.38
N ALA A 134 4.58 24.58 4.08
CA ALA A 134 3.15 24.84 4.10
C ALA A 134 2.68 25.55 2.82
N ARG A 135 3.50 26.41 2.22
CA ARG A 135 3.14 27.21 1.04
C ARG A 135 2.93 26.39 -0.22
N THR A 136 3.68 25.31 -0.41
CA THR A 136 3.46 24.36 -1.50
C THR A 136 2.07 23.68 -1.43
N THR A 137 1.42 23.74 -0.26
CA THR A 137 0.05 23.24 -0.03
C THR A 137 -1.01 24.25 -0.46
N ALA A 138 -0.80 25.54 -0.20
CA ALA A 138 -1.86 26.55 -0.28
C ALA A 138 -2.36 26.84 -1.70
N GLY A 139 -1.62 26.40 -2.73
CA GLY A 139 -2.00 26.52 -4.14
C GLY A 139 -2.45 25.21 -4.80
N ALA A 140 -2.47 24.12 -4.04
CA ALA A 140 -2.77 22.81 -4.57
C ALA A 140 -3.90 22.21 -3.73
N ASP A 141 -5.10 22.12 -4.31
CA ASP A 141 -6.19 21.24 -3.83
C ASP A 141 -5.70 19.79 -3.97
N VAL A 142 -4.69 19.40 -3.18
CA VAL A 142 -4.12 18.05 -3.18
C VAL A 142 -4.99 17.20 -2.27
N ASN A 143 -6.21 16.93 -2.73
CA ASN A 143 -6.85 15.69 -2.36
C ASN A 143 -6.08 14.57 -3.06
N GLN A 144 -5.17 13.97 -2.28
CA GLN A 144 -4.48 12.70 -2.51
C GLN A 144 -3.54 12.67 -3.72
N ALA A 145 -2.45 11.91 -3.58
CA ALA A 145 -1.89 11.24 -4.74
C ALA A 145 -3.07 10.68 -5.54
N ALA A 146 -3.19 11.00 -6.82
CA ALA A 146 -4.15 10.34 -7.68
C ALA A 146 -3.79 8.86 -7.65
N VAL A 147 -4.35 8.13 -6.67
CA VAL A 147 -4.31 6.68 -6.63
C VAL A 147 -5.00 6.34 -7.92
N THR A 148 -4.19 5.96 -8.89
CA THR A 148 -4.69 5.55 -10.18
C THR A 148 -5.21 4.15 -9.92
N SER A 149 -6.38 4.08 -9.29
CA SER A 149 -7.04 2.84 -8.92
C SER A 149 -7.82 2.39 -10.13
N VAL A 150 -7.25 1.42 -10.84
CA VAL A 150 -8.01 0.65 -11.80
C VAL A 150 -8.40 -0.64 -11.10
N SER A 151 -9.67 -1.03 -11.22
CA SER A 151 -10.19 -2.26 -10.63
C SER A 151 -10.83 -3.14 -11.70
N LEU A 152 -10.82 -4.45 -11.45
CA LEU A 152 -11.52 -5.44 -12.28
C LEU A 152 -12.87 -5.75 -11.65
N LYS A 153 -13.95 -5.55 -12.40
CA LYS A 153 -15.33 -5.79 -11.97
C LYS A 153 -15.99 -6.85 -12.84
N ASN A 154 -17.00 -7.51 -12.27
CA ASN A 154 -17.86 -8.46 -12.98
C ASN A 154 -17.10 -9.60 -13.69
N LEU A 155 -15.95 -10.01 -13.14
CA LEU A 155 -15.14 -11.06 -13.75
C LEU A 155 -15.90 -12.39 -13.82
N ARG A 156 -15.92 -12.98 -15.00
CA ARG A 156 -16.44 -14.32 -15.29
C ARG A 156 -15.34 -15.13 -15.92
N VAL A 157 -15.21 -16.37 -15.45
CA VAL A 157 -14.23 -17.33 -15.95
C VAL A 157 -15.01 -18.52 -16.48
N GLU A 158 -14.79 -18.84 -17.75
CA GLU A 158 -15.43 -19.97 -18.43
C GLU A 158 -14.35 -20.91 -18.96
N ALA A 159 -14.52 -22.20 -18.75
CA ALA A 159 -13.67 -23.22 -19.36
C ALA A 159 -14.26 -23.57 -20.73
N VAL A 160 -13.44 -23.44 -21.77
CA VAL A 160 -13.82 -23.76 -23.15
C VAL A 160 -12.98 -24.93 -23.66
N PRO A 161 -13.54 -25.86 -24.45
CA PRO A 161 -12.75 -26.93 -25.05
C PRO A 161 -11.60 -26.34 -25.89
N ALA A 162 -10.37 -26.77 -25.62
CA ALA A 162 -9.23 -26.32 -26.42
C ALA A 162 -9.33 -26.89 -27.84
N THR A 163 -8.90 -26.12 -28.84
CA THR A 163 -8.85 -26.61 -30.22
C THR A 163 -7.66 -27.56 -30.35
N CYS A 164 -7.91 -28.85 -30.55
CA CYS A 164 -6.84 -29.85 -30.66
C CYS A 164 -7.08 -30.85 -31.81
N PRO A 165 -6.01 -31.34 -32.47
CA PRO A 165 -6.13 -32.26 -33.60
C PRO A 165 -6.48 -33.70 -33.18
N ARG A 166 -6.31 -34.08 -31.90
CA ARG A 166 -6.55 -35.44 -31.40
C ARG A 166 -7.14 -35.41 -29.99
N SER A 167 -8.25 -36.13 -29.80
CA SER A 167 -8.94 -36.29 -28.51
C SER A 167 -8.16 -37.18 -27.53
N PRO A 168 -8.23 -36.97 -26.20
CA PRO A 168 -9.00 -35.91 -25.51
C PRO A 168 -8.32 -34.54 -25.59
N CYS A 169 -9.09 -33.50 -25.91
CA CYS A 169 -8.60 -32.13 -25.84
C CYS A 169 -8.53 -31.68 -24.38
N GLY A 170 -7.53 -30.84 -24.09
CA GLY A 170 -7.53 -30.05 -22.87
C GLY A 170 -8.62 -28.97 -22.89
N VAL A 171 -8.57 -28.10 -21.89
CA VAL A 171 -9.42 -26.91 -21.81
C VAL A 171 -8.57 -25.66 -21.89
N SER A 172 -9.12 -24.63 -22.51
CA SER A 172 -8.64 -23.25 -22.41
C SER A 172 -9.59 -22.48 -21.50
N PHE A 173 -9.19 -21.30 -21.05
CA PHE A 173 -10.03 -20.46 -20.19
C PHE A 173 -10.29 -19.11 -20.85
N GLU A 174 -11.54 -18.70 -20.86
CA GLU A 174 -11.99 -17.37 -21.25
C GLU A 174 -12.32 -16.57 -20.00
N ILE A 175 -11.74 -15.38 -19.88
CA ILE A 175 -12.01 -14.43 -18.80
C ILE A 175 -12.64 -13.20 -19.41
N SER A 176 -13.84 -12.87 -18.97
CA SER A 176 -14.55 -11.65 -19.37
C SER A 176 -14.88 -10.81 -18.14
N GLY A 177 -15.00 -9.49 -18.32
CA GLY A 177 -15.40 -8.57 -17.26
C GLY A 177 -15.19 -7.12 -17.66
N ASP A 178 -15.05 -6.27 -16.66
CA ASP A 178 -14.93 -4.82 -16.83
C ASP A 178 -13.67 -4.30 -16.14
N VAL A 179 -12.95 -3.41 -16.81
CA VAL A 179 -11.89 -2.59 -16.21
C VAL A 179 -12.51 -1.23 -15.89
N PHE A 180 -12.48 -0.85 -14.61
CA PHE A 180 -13.09 0.38 -14.11
C PHE A 180 -12.03 1.30 -13.53
N ASN A 181 -12.03 2.58 -13.94
CA ASN A 181 -11.13 3.58 -13.38
C ASN A 181 -11.81 4.27 -12.19
N GLU A 182 -11.38 3.92 -10.99
CA GLU A 182 -11.81 4.50 -9.71
C GLU A 182 -11.02 5.76 -9.36
N GLY A 183 -9.89 5.99 -10.04
CA GLY A 183 -9.05 7.16 -9.87
C GLY A 183 -9.64 8.43 -10.50
N HIS A 184 -8.94 9.54 -10.29
CA HIS A 184 -9.31 10.86 -10.80
C HIS A 184 -8.60 11.26 -12.10
N THR A 185 -7.57 10.52 -12.49
CA THR A 185 -6.77 10.72 -13.70
C THR A 185 -7.18 9.74 -14.80
N THR A 186 -7.06 10.13 -16.07
CA THR A 186 -7.31 9.21 -17.19
C THR A 186 -6.20 8.18 -17.26
N VAL A 187 -6.56 6.91 -17.47
CA VAL A 187 -5.62 5.81 -17.63
C VAL A 187 -5.40 5.50 -19.11
N GLU A 188 -4.14 5.49 -19.53
CA GLU A 188 -3.74 5.21 -20.92
C GLU A 188 -3.21 3.80 -21.13
N ALA A 189 -2.62 3.20 -20.10
CA ALA A 189 -2.19 1.83 -20.12
C ALA A 189 -2.21 1.21 -18.71
N PHE A 190 -2.27 -0.12 -18.66
CA PHE A 190 -2.07 -0.90 -17.44
C PHE A 190 -1.48 -2.26 -17.79
N VAL A 191 -0.88 -2.92 -16.80
CA VAL A 191 -0.32 -4.27 -16.93
C VAL A 191 -1.22 -5.25 -16.20
N LEU A 192 -1.66 -6.29 -16.89
CA LEU A 192 -2.39 -7.41 -16.31
C LEU A 192 -1.44 -8.54 -15.96
N GLY A 193 -1.61 -9.12 -14.77
CA GLY A 193 -1.01 -10.38 -14.38
C GLY A 193 -2.05 -11.48 -14.58
N VAL A 194 -1.72 -12.48 -15.38
CA VAL A 194 -2.58 -13.64 -15.67
C VAL A 194 -1.86 -14.90 -15.25
N GLY A 195 -2.49 -15.74 -14.43
CA GLY A 195 -1.84 -16.95 -13.93
C GLY A 195 -2.83 -18.02 -13.51
N PHE A 196 -2.32 -19.05 -12.84
CA PHE A 196 -3.11 -20.13 -12.27
C PHE A 196 -2.78 -20.31 -10.80
N VAL A 197 -3.81 -20.53 -9.98
CA VAL A 197 -3.66 -20.86 -8.55
C VAL A 197 -4.35 -22.17 -8.23
N GLY A 198 -3.80 -22.93 -7.29
CA GLY A 198 -4.42 -24.18 -6.82
C GLY A 198 -5.71 -23.92 -6.03
N ARG A 199 -6.74 -24.75 -6.26
CA ARG A 199 -8.04 -24.64 -5.56
C ARG A 199 -7.94 -24.87 -4.05
N GLU A 200 -7.04 -25.74 -3.61
CA GLU A 200 -6.96 -26.18 -2.21
C GLU A 200 -6.27 -25.16 -1.28
N GLY A 201 -5.74 -24.05 -1.84
CA GLY A 201 -4.83 -23.17 -1.11
C GLY A 201 -5.38 -21.83 -0.63
N GLY A 202 -6.62 -21.45 -0.96
CA GLY A 202 -7.20 -20.15 -0.56
C GLY A 202 -6.21 -19.00 -0.72
N VAL A 203 -5.75 -18.73 -1.94
CA VAL A 203 -4.64 -17.79 -2.16
C VAL A 203 -5.13 -16.36 -1.98
N ASP A 204 -4.57 -15.66 -1.00
CA ASP A 204 -4.66 -14.21 -0.90
C ASP A 204 -3.82 -13.57 -2.03
N LEU A 205 -4.51 -13.25 -3.13
CA LEU A 205 -3.91 -12.62 -4.33
C LEU A 205 -3.32 -11.24 -4.05
N SER A 206 -3.62 -10.62 -2.90
CA SER A 206 -3.01 -9.36 -2.49
C SER A 206 -1.57 -9.53 -1.96
N ARG A 207 -1.19 -10.75 -1.54
CA ARG A 207 0.09 -11.02 -0.88
C ARG A 207 1.01 -11.99 -1.60
N ARG A 208 0.46 -12.86 -2.45
CA ARG A 208 1.24 -13.86 -3.19
C ARG A 208 1.02 -13.72 -4.68
N ILE A 209 2.07 -13.29 -5.37
CA ILE A 209 2.16 -13.32 -6.84
C ILE A 209 2.29 -14.79 -7.27
N PRO A 210 1.47 -15.28 -8.22
CA PRO A 210 1.63 -16.62 -8.75
C PRO A 210 3.02 -16.78 -9.40
N GLU A 211 3.73 -17.87 -9.10
CA GLU A 211 5.09 -18.10 -9.65
C GLU A 211 5.12 -18.19 -11.18
N ASN A 212 3.99 -18.52 -11.80
CA ASN A 212 3.82 -18.65 -13.25
C ASN A 212 2.89 -17.57 -13.82
N GLU A 213 2.87 -16.38 -13.23
CA GLU A 213 2.13 -15.23 -13.74
C GLU A 213 2.76 -14.69 -15.03
N GLU A 214 1.94 -14.55 -16.07
CA GLU A 214 2.28 -13.88 -17.32
C GLU A 214 1.79 -12.43 -17.27
N LEU A 215 2.67 -11.50 -17.68
CA LEU A 215 2.37 -10.07 -17.73
C LEU A 215 1.89 -9.69 -19.13
N VAL A 216 0.73 -9.03 -19.20
CA VAL A 216 0.09 -8.60 -20.44
C VAL A 216 -0.09 -7.09 -20.42
N ASP A 217 0.64 -6.40 -21.31
CA ASP A 217 0.53 -4.95 -21.47
C ASP A 217 -0.77 -4.58 -22.20
N VAL A 218 -1.64 -3.84 -21.52
CA VAL A 218 -2.86 -3.28 -22.12
C VAL A 218 -2.62 -1.81 -22.40
N THR A 219 -2.32 -1.50 -23.66
CA THR A 219 -1.99 -0.14 -24.12
C THR A 219 -3.13 0.48 -24.95
N GLY A 220 -3.03 1.77 -25.25
CA GLY A 220 -4.02 2.47 -26.08
C GLY A 220 -5.40 2.58 -25.43
N LEU A 221 -5.44 2.51 -24.10
CA LEU A 221 -6.64 2.76 -23.32
C LEU A 221 -6.87 4.29 -23.26
N GLN A 222 -8.12 4.69 -23.14
CA GLN A 222 -8.48 6.04 -22.71
C GLN A 222 -9.63 5.88 -21.73
N LEU A 223 -9.30 5.53 -20.50
CA LEU A 223 -10.29 5.26 -19.47
C LEU A 223 -10.35 6.47 -18.54
N SER A 224 -11.30 7.38 -18.79
CA SER A 224 -11.55 8.54 -17.94
C SER A 224 -11.94 8.13 -16.53
N SER A 225 -11.82 9.05 -15.56
CA SER A 225 -12.31 8.84 -14.19
C SER A 225 -13.77 8.39 -14.19
N GLY A 226 -14.08 7.33 -13.44
CA GLY A 226 -15.40 6.73 -13.34
C GLY A 226 -15.88 5.99 -14.60
N ALA A 227 -15.05 5.86 -15.63
CA ALA A 227 -15.38 5.10 -16.83
C ALA A 227 -15.09 3.61 -16.66
N SER A 228 -15.84 2.79 -17.38
CA SER A 228 -15.67 1.33 -17.48
C SER A 228 -15.39 0.92 -18.92
N ARG A 229 -14.57 -0.11 -19.13
CA ARG A 229 -14.37 -0.73 -20.44
C ARG A 229 -14.38 -2.26 -20.31
N PRO A 230 -15.15 -2.97 -21.16
CA PRO A 230 -15.14 -4.42 -21.13
C PRO A 230 -13.79 -4.96 -21.57
N ILE A 231 -13.38 -6.07 -20.94
CA ILE A 231 -12.22 -6.87 -21.32
C ILE A 231 -12.62 -8.31 -21.61
N HIS A 232 -11.87 -8.92 -22.51
CA HIS A 232 -11.98 -10.32 -22.87
C HIS A 232 -10.58 -10.88 -23.09
N LEU A 233 -10.21 -11.87 -22.30
CA LEU A 233 -8.90 -12.53 -22.30
C LEU A 233 -9.12 -14.01 -22.58
N VAL A 234 -8.33 -14.56 -23.50
CA VAL A 234 -8.30 -16.00 -23.78
C VAL A 234 -6.94 -16.52 -23.37
N ILE A 235 -6.93 -17.44 -22.41
CA ILE A 235 -5.71 -18.13 -21.99
C ILE A 235 -5.54 -19.34 -22.91
N ASP A 236 -4.75 -19.18 -23.96
CA ASP A 236 -4.50 -20.22 -24.99
C ASP A 236 -3.47 -21.28 -24.55
N ARG A 237 -3.35 -21.49 -23.24
CA ARG A 237 -2.54 -22.57 -22.68
C ARG A 237 -3.48 -23.75 -22.43
N PRO A 238 -3.41 -24.84 -23.22
CA PRO A 238 -4.25 -26.00 -22.99
C PRO A 238 -3.87 -26.64 -21.64
N VAL A 239 -4.85 -26.76 -20.77
CA VAL A 239 -4.73 -27.43 -19.47
C VAL A 239 -5.38 -28.81 -19.59
N SER A 240 -4.76 -29.85 -19.04
CA SER A 240 -5.39 -31.17 -19.03
C SER A 240 -6.69 -31.14 -18.20
N LEU A 241 -7.65 -32.02 -18.49
CA LEU A 241 -8.91 -32.07 -17.74
C LEU A 241 -8.68 -32.28 -16.23
N GLU A 242 -7.67 -33.07 -15.85
CA GLU A 242 -7.31 -33.31 -14.45
C GLU A 242 -6.73 -32.05 -13.77
N GLU A 243 -5.91 -31.29 -14.48
CA GLU A 243 -5.35 -30.03 -13.98
C GLU A 243 -6.40 -28.91 -13.91
N ALA A 244 -7.37 -28.90 -14.83
CA ALA A 244 -8.45 -27.92 -14.84
C ALA A 244 -9.34 -27.99 -13.58
N ASP A 245 -9.44 -29.18 -12.96
CA ASP A 245 -10.11 -29.35 -11.68
C ASP A 245 -9.27 -28.87 -10.49
N ARG A 246 -7.94 -28.88 -10.63
CA ARG A 246 -6.99 -28.50 -9.57
C ARG A 246 -6.65 -27.01 -9.57
N TYR A 247 -6.62 -26.38 -10.74
CA TYR A 247 -6.23 -24.99 -10.89
C TYR A 247 -7.39 -24.10 -11.29
N ARG A 248 -7.36 -22.84 -10.86
CA ARG A 248 -8.25 -21.79 -11.35
C ARG A 248 -7.40 -20.68 -11.96
N PRO A 249 -7.78 -20.16 -13.13
CA PRO A 249 -7.10 -19.00 -13.66
C PRO A 249 -7.40 -17.79 -12.78
N VAL A 250 -6.43 -16.90 -12.65
CA VAL A 250 -6.54 -15.63 -11.92
C VAL A 250 -6.06 -14.51 -12.80
N VAL A 251 -6.68 -13.35 -12.63
CA VAL A 251 -6.28 -12.11 -13.29
C VAL A 251 -6.23 -11.00 -12.24
N ARG A 252 -5.20 -10.16 -12.30
CA ARG A 252 -5.05 -8.97 -11.47
C ARG A 252 -4.41 -7.83 -12.24
N ILE A 253 -4.59 -6.62 -11.74
CA ILE A 253 -3.84 -5.45 -12.22
C ILE A 253 -2.52 -5.41 -11.46
N VAL A 254 -1.42 -5.30 -12.20
CA VAL A 254 -0.05 -5.32 -11.67
C VAL A 254 0.50 -3.91 -11.58
N ASP A 255 0.26 -3.11 -12.62
CA ASP A 255 0.72 -1.73 -12.72
C ASP A 255 -0.27 -0.90 -13.53
N VAL A 256 -0.29 0.41 -13.31
CA VAL A 256 -1.16 1.35 -14.00
C VAL A 256 -0.36 2.58 -14.42
N ASN A 257 -0.46 2.95 -15.69
CA ASN A 257 0.21 4.12 -16.24
C ASN A 257 -0.82 5.25 -16.46
N PRO A 258 -0.92 6.22 -15.52
CA PRO A 258 -1.78 7.39 -15.68
C PRO A 258 -1.23 8.35 -16.75
N LYS A 259 -2.13 9.11 -17.37
CA LYS A 259 -1.79 10.23 -18.25
C LYS A 259 -1.26 11.44 -17.49
#